data_AF-A0A7G6A3W9-F1
#
_entry.id   AF-A0A7G6A3W9-F1
#
_cell.length_a   1.000
_cell.length_b   1.000
_cell.length_c   1.000
_cell.angle_alpha   90.00
_cell.angle_beta   90.00
_cell.angle_gamma   90.00
#
_symmetry.space_group_name_H-M   'P 1'
#
loop_
_entity.id
_entity.type
_entity.pdbx_description
1 polymer ?
#
loop_
_entity_poly.entity_id
_entity_poly.type
_entity_poly.pdbx_seq_one_letter_code
_entity_poly.pdbx_strand_id
1 'polypeptide(L)'
;MIKKLVALAATALFSLNASAGYVQYDFHYGEPSRGLDGFIVQHDTDGSIALFSFQLADPVFDNGRFGWYFYPMTGEGDVLLDSASTRFRKNGPTNFSILDTYGADHVTNLNVEFERAKGGGFTYTVNYFANLFTDEPPVMYFDTLKGSATRGSVDPELVAYLDAMGGYEYGVPKIVPVYVGPGEVPEPASIALLALGAAGLAGAARRRKPAR
;
A
#
# COMPACT_ATOMS: atom_id res chain seq x y z
N MET A 1 -6.35 -45.79 3.06
CA MET A 1 -5.70 -44.59 2.49
C MET A 1 -6.35 -43.27 2.95
N ILE A 2 -7.66 -43.23 3.19
CA ILE A 2 -8.40 -42.06 3.71
C ILE A 2 -7.80 -41.46 5.00
N LYS A 3 -7.36 -42.29 5.96
CA LYS A 3 -6.79 -41.82 7.24
C LYS A 3 -5.50 -40.99 7.08
N LYS A 4 -4.71 -41.21 6.02
CA LYS A 4 -3.49 -40.45 5.73
C LYS A 4 -3.79 -39.09 5.10
N LEU A 5 -4.87 -39.00 4.32
CA LEU A 5 -5.38 -37.74 3.76
C LEU A 5 -5.97 -36.82 4.84
N VAL A 6 -6.68 -37.39 5.82
CA VAL A 6 -7.23 -36.61 6.94
C VAL A 6 -6.12 -36.05 7.83
N ALA A 7 -5.05 -36.84 8.09
CA ALA A 7 -3.90 -36.34 8.82
C ALA A 7 -3.20 -35.19 8.06
N LEU A 8 -2.95 -35.33 6.75
CA LEU A 8 -2.34 -34.29 5.93
C LEU A 8 -3.20 -33.01 5.85
N ALA A 9 -4.52 -33.16 5.76
CA ALA A 9 -5.46 -32.04 5.76
C ALA A 9 -5.50 -31.34 7.12
N ALA A 10 -5.44 -32.09 8.22
CA ALA A 10 -5.37 -31.53 9.57
C ALA A 10 -4.05 -30.79 9.82
N THR A 11 -2.89 -31.34 9.44
CA THR A 11 -1.61 -30.61 9.56
C THR A 11 -1.57 -29.38 8.66
N ALA A 12 -2.17 -29.42 7.47
CA ALA A 12 -2.31 -28.25 6.61
C ALA A 12 -3.21 -27.17 7.23
N LEU A 13 -4.30 -27.55 7.89
CA LEU A 13 -5.22 -26.64 8.60
C LEU A 13 -4.60 -26.04 9.87
N PHE A 14 -3.78 -26.80 10.61
CA PHE A 14 -3.08 -26.30 11.81
C PHE A 14 -1.77 -25.56 11.49
N SER A 15 -1.16 -25.78 10.31
CA SER A 15 -0.09 -24.90 9.79
C SER A 15 -0.61 -23.57 9.27
N LEU A 16 -1.94 -23.45 9.09
CA LEU A 16 -2.65 -22.21 8.80
C LEU A 16 -3.20 -21.57 10.10
N ASN A 17 -2.44 -21.63 11.19
CA ASN A 17 -2.55 -20.56 12.20
C ASN A 17 -2.09 -19.27 11.51
N ALA A 18 -3.00 -18.69 10.75
CA ALA A 18 -2.91 -17.39 10.16
C ALA A 18 -2.86 -16.40 11.32
N SER A 19 -1.65 -16.16 11.85
CA SER A 19 -1.26 -14.79 12.14
C SER A 19 -1.75 -13.97 10.95
N ALA A 20 -2.61 -12.99 11.18
CA ALA A 20 -2.86 -11.98 10.16
C ALA A 20 -1.48 -11.53 9.69
N GLY A 21 -1.14 -11.80 8.44
CA GLY A 21 0.18 -11.44 7.96
C GLY A 21 0.19 -9.93 7.78
N TYR A 22 1.29 -9.30 8.18
CA TYR A 22 1.51 -7.91 7.88
C TYR A 22 2.52 -7.79 6.76
N VAL A 23 2.34 -6.80 5.91
CA VAL A 23 3.29 -6.43 4.86
C VAL A 23 3.65 -4.98 5.04
N GLN A 24 4.96 -4.69 5.03
CA GLN A 24 5.47 -3.33 5.04
C GLN A 24 5.67 -2.84 3.61
N TYR A 25 5.36 -1.57 3.37
CA TYR A 25 5.80 -0.86 2.18
C TYR A 25 6.62 0.35 2.61
N ASP A 26 7.92 0.30 2.30
CA ASP A 26 8.87 1.35 2.60
C ASP A 26 8.89 2.36 1.47
N PHE A 27 8.68 3.63 1.80
CA PHE A 27 8.72 4.76 0.87
C PHE A 27 10.12 5.33 0.84
N HIS A 28 10.52 5.71 -0.36
CA HIS A 28 11.78 6.40 -0.61
C HIS A 28 11.52 7.62 -1.46
N TYR A 29 12.16 8.73 -1.10
CA TYR A 29 12.11 9.97 -1.88
C TYR A 29 12.41 9.72 -3.36
N GLY A 30 11.71 10.45 -4.23
CA GLY A 30 12.04 10.55 -5.65
C GLY A 30 13.04 11.66 -5.91
N GLU A 31 13.57 11.71 -7.13
CA GLU A 31 14.48 12.78 -7.57
C GLU A 31 13.72 14.11 -7.75
N PRO A 32 14.22 15.26 -7.27
CA PRO A 32 15.48 15.49 -6.54
C PRO A 32 15.30 15.44 -5.00
N SER A 33 15.31 14.26 -4.39
CA SER A 33 15.09 14.01 -2.95
C SER A 33 13.81 14.62 -2.35
N ARG A 34 12.68 14.50 -3.07
CA ARG A 34 11.35 14.96 -2.60
C ARG A 34 10.36 13.80 -2.51
N GLY A 35 9.33 13.95 -1.69
CA GLY A 35 8.24 12.97 -1.55
C GLY A 35 8.11 12.45 -0.12
N LEU A 36 7.81 11.16 0.02
CA LEU A 36 7.66 10.47 1.29
C LEU A 36 8.88 9.60 1.58
N ASP A 37 9.27 9.56 2.84
CA ASP A 37 10.25 8.61 3.40
C ASP A 37 9.69 8.02 4.69
N GLY A 38 9.78 6.70 4.85
CA GLY A 38 9.15 5.98 5.96
C GLY A 38 8.38 4.75 5.47
N PHE A 39 7.27 4.41 6.10
CA PHE A 39 6.54 3.17 5.78
C PHE A 39 5.04 3.20 6.07
N ILE A 40 4.33 2.26 5.44
CA ILE A 40 3.03 1.77 5.90
C ILE A 40 3.12 0.29 6.20
N VAL A 41 2.31 -0.18 7.16
CA VAL A 41 2.06 -1.59 7.42
C VAL A 41 0.62 -1.88 7.06
N GLN A 42 0.37 -2.89 6.22
CA GLN A 42 -0.97 -3.33 5.84
C GLN A 42 -1.21 -4.79 6.19
N HIS A 43 -2.46 -5.12 6.47
CA HIS A 43 -2.92 -6.51 6.58
C HIS A 43 -2.83 -7.20 5.21
N ASP A 44 -2.23 -8.37 5.15
CA ASP A 44 -2.08 -9.17 3.93
C ASP A 44 -3.40 -9.80 3.46
N THR A 45 -4.37 -9.90 4.37
CA THR A 45 -5.66 -10.56 4.14
C THR A 45 -6.68 -9.66 3.46
N ASP A 46 -6.79 -8.39 3.87
CA ASP A 46 -7.78 -7.44 3.37
C ASP A 46 -7.18 -6.13 2.81
N GLY A 47 -5.87 -5.90 2.97
CA GLY A 47 -5.19 -4.70 2.51
C GLY A 47 -5.45 -3.45 3.36
N SER A 48 -6.18 -3.55 4.46
CA SER A 48 -6.35 -2.41 5.37
C SER A 48 -5.03 -2.01 6.00
N ILE A 49 -4.81 -0.70 6.14
CA ILE A 49 -3.59 -0.15 6.76
C ILE A 49 -3.71 -0.31 8.28
N ALA A 50 -2.71 -0.95 8.89
CA ALA A 50 -2.58 -1.18 10.32
C ALA A 50 -1.80 -0.06 11.02
N LEU A 51 -0.82 0.52 10.33
CA LEU A 51 0.05 1.59 10.82
C LEU A 51 0.61 2.37 9.64
N PHE A 52 0.83 3.67 9.83
CA PHE A 52 1.63 4.50 8.94
C PHE A 52 2.62 5.33 9.76
N SER A 53 3.82 5.54 9.22
CA SER A 53 4.83 6.41 9.84
C SER A 53 5.77 6.88 8.75
N PHE A 54 5.60 8.12 8.31
CA PHE A 54 6.44 8.68 7.25
C PHE A 54 6.57 10.19 7.36
N GLN A 55 7.61 10.70 6.73
CA GLN A 55 7.90 12.11 6.59
C GLN A 55 7.67 12.55 5.15
N LEU A 56 6.91 13.62 4.97
CA LEU A 56 6.88 14.38 3.73
C LEU A 56 8.05 15.37 3.75
N ALA A 57 8.97 15.23 2.78
CA ALA A 57 10.05 16.19 2.60
C ALA A 57 9.44 17.60 2.48
N ASP A 58 9.99 18.56 3.24
CA ASP A 58 9.46 19.92 3.27
C ASP A 58 9.42 20.52 1.85
N PRO A 59 8.22 20.83 1.32
CA PRO A 59 8.09 21.30 -0.03
C PRO A 59 8.38 22.80 -0.18
N VAL A 60 8.65 23.50 0.92
CA VAL A 60 8.76 24.96 1.03
C VAL A 60 10.20 25.40 1.32
N PHE A 61 10.85 24.74 2.27
CA PHE A 61 12.22 25.04 2.67
C PHE A 61 13.14 23.95 2.13
N ASP A 62 13.80 24.25 1.01
CA ASP A 62 14.79 23.42 0.29
C ASP A 62 16.10 23.16 1.08
N ASN A 63 16.00 23.17 2.41
CA ASN A 63 17.12 23.15 3.34
C ASN A 63 17.29 21.77 4.01
N GLY A 64 16.46 20.78 3.68
CA GLY A 64 16.58 19.39 4.15
C GLY A 64 16.52 19.22 5.68
N ARG A 65 15.90 20.16 6.41
CA ARG A 65 15.90 20.20 7.88
C ARG A 65 14.53 20.10 8.53
N PHE A 66 13.46 20.32 7.77
CA PHE A 66 12.09 20.15 8.21
C PHE A 66 11.41 19.16 7.27
N GLY A 67 10.42 18.44 7.78
CA GLY A 67 9.49 17.66 6.97
C GLY A 67 8.30 17.32 7.84
N TRP A 68 7.12 17.26 7.23
CA TRP A 68 5.88 16.98 7.94
C TRP A 68 5.84 15.50 8.29
N TYR A 69 5.79 15.20 9.58
CA TYR A 69 5.70 13.83 10.07
C TYR A 69 4.24 13.43 10.17
N PHE A 70 3.89 12.34 9.51
CA PHE A 70 2.57 11.72 9.60
C PHE A 70 2.70 10.45 10.42
N TYR A 71 2.06 10.46 11.59
CA TYR A 71 1.89 9.33 12.48
C TYR A 71 0.49 9.39 13.08
N PRO A 72 -0.20 8.26 13.33
CA PRO A 72 -1.53 8.25 13.94
C PRO A 72 -1.52 9.00 15.28
N MET A 73 -2.21 10.13 15.34
CA MET A 73 -2.29 10.97 16.53
C MET A 73 -3.71 11.47 16.73
N THR A 74 -4.11 11.60 18.00
CA THR A 74 -5.43 12.12 18.41
C THR A 74 -5.27 13.13 19.55
N GLY A 75 -6.12 14.15 19.62
CA GLY A 75 -6.04 15.21 20.63
C GLY A 75 -6.78 16.49 20.25
N GLU A 76 -6.07 17.63 20.20
CA GLU A 76 -6.60 18.93 19.74
C GLU A 76 -6.86 18.99 18.22
N GLY A 77 -6.52 17.90 17.54
CA GLY A 77 -6.88 17.55 16.18
C GLY A 77 -6.45 16.10 15.98
N ASP A 78 -6.47 15.63 14.74
CA ASP A 78 -6.15 14.24 14.41
C ASP A 78 -5.25 14.16 13.17
N VAL A 79 -4.35 13.18 13.16
CA VAL A 79 -3.67 12.67 11.96
C VAL A 79 -4.30 11.32 11.66
N LEU A 80 -5.24 11.28 10.70
CA LEU A 80 -6.05 10.10 10.47
C LEU A 80 -6.09 9.67 9.01
N LEU A 81 -6.11 8.36 8.82
CA LEU A 81 -6.45 7.72 7.55
C LEU A 81 -7.94 7.94 7.26
N ASP A 82 -8.28 8.70 6.22
CA ASP A 82 -9.67 9.06 5.92
C ASP A 82 -10.30 8.16 4.85
N SER A 83 -9.48 7.52 4.03
CA SER A 83 -9.92 6.70 2.90
C SER A 83 -8.84 5.73 2.44
N ALA A 84 -9.27 4.62 1.83
CA ALA A 84 -8.40 3.61 1.25
C ALA A 84 -9.00 3.04 -0.04
N SER A 85 -8.15 2.84 -1.06
CA SER A 85 -8.52 2.19 -2.31
C SER A 85 -7.37 1.32 -2.84
N THR A 86 -7.60 0.52 -3.87
CA THR A 86 -6.51 -0.20 -4.52
C THR A 86 -6.76 -0.43 -6.00
N ARG A 87 -5.67 -0.42 -6.78
CA ARG A 87 -5.66 -0.84 -8.18
C ARG A 87 -5.11 -2.26 -8.36
N PHE A 88 -4.68 -2.90 -7.26
CA PHE A 88 -4.02 -4.20 -7.26
C PHE A 88 -5.00 -5.28 -6.83
N ARG A 89 -5.04 -6.39 -7.58
CA ARG A 89 -5.85 -7.55 -7.19
C ARG A 89 -5.18 -8.40 -6.13
N LYS A 90 -3.84 -8.43 -6.12
CA LYS A 90 -3.00 -9.16 -5.15
C LYS A 90 -1.63 -8.48 -5.04
N ASN A 91 -1.00 -8.62 -3.87
CA ASN A 91 0.41 -8.28 -3.65
C ASN A 91 0.80 -6.83 -3.99
N GLY A 92 -0.12 -5.88 -3.86
CA GLY A 92 0.14 -4.46 -4.08
C GLY A 92 -0.21 -3.62 -2.86
N PRO A 93 0.38 -2.42 -2.75
CA PRO A 93 0.08 -1.48 -1.69
C PRO A 93 -1.34 -0.93 -1.85
N THR A 94 -1.94 -0.56 -0.74
CA THR A 94 -3.19 0.19 -0.67
C THR A 94 -2.92 1.66 -0.95
N ASN A 95 -3.71 2.28 -1.84
CA ASN A 95 -3.78 3.73 -1.98
C ASN A 95 -4.55 4.28 -0.78
N PHE A 96 -4.21 5.49 -0.33
CA PHE A 96 -4.83 6.06 0.85
C PHE A 96 -4.77 7.58 0.85
N SER A 97 -5.62 8.19 1.66
CA SER A 97 -5.50 9.59 2.02
C SER A 97 -5.42 9.78 3.53
N ILE A 98 -4.66 10.80 3.93
CA ILE A 98 -4.49 11.24 5.30
C ILE A 98 -4.96 12.69 5.41
N LEU A 99 -5.75 12.94 6.44
CA LEU A 99 -6.05 14.27 6.92
C LEU A 99 -5.31 14.50 8.23
N ASP A 100 -4.50 15.56 8.26
CA ASP A 100 -3.83 16.06 9.43
C ASP A 100 -4.42 17.42 9.80
N THR A 101 -4.97 17.49 11.01
CA THR A 101 -5.46 18.72 11.64
C THR A 101 -4.88 18.89 13.04
N TYR A 102 -3.88 18.08 13.40
CA TYR A 102 -3.36 18.01 14.76
C TYR A 102 -2.70 19.33 15.17
N GLY A 103 -3.02 19.82 16.38
CA GLY A 103 -2.52 21.10 16.89
C GLY A 103 -3.32 22.33 16.44
N ALA A 104 -4.32 22.16 15.57
CA ALA A 104 -5.23 23.20 15.08
C ALA A 104 -4.57 24.44 14.43
N ASP A 105 -3.25 24.39 14.23
CA ASP A 105 -2.42 25.45 13.68
C ASP A 105 -2.09 25.21 12.19
N HIS A 106 -2.47 24.03 11.68
CA HIS A 106 -2.40 23.69 10.27
C HIS A 106 -3.49 22.69 9.86
N VAL A 107 -3.70 22.59 8.55
CA VAL A 107 -4.47 21.50 7.92
C VAL A 107 -3.68 20.97 6.75
N THR A 108 -3.39 19.68 6.74
CA THR A 108 -2.76 18.99 5.62
C THR A 108 -3.63 17.83 5.14
N ASN A 109 -3.91 17.80 3.85
CA ASN A 109 -4.51 16.65 3.18
C ASN A 109 -3.49 16.04 2.24
N LEU A 110 -3.34 14.73 2.28
CA LEU A 110 -2.37 13.97 1.50
C LEU A 110 -3.07 12.78 0.88
N ASN A 111 -2.99 12.62 -0.44
CA ASN A 111 -3.50 11.47 -1.18
C ASN A 111 -2.35 10.74 -1.87
N VAL A 112 -2.19 9.45 -1.58
CA VAL A 112 -1.15 8.57 -2.13
C VAL A 112 -1.76 7.54 -3.06
N GLU A 113 -1.29 7.54 -4.29
CA GLU A 113 -1.63 6.54 -5.29
C GLU A 113 -0.40 5.76 -5.74
N PHE A 114 -0.55 4.45 -5.86
CA PHE A 114 0.52 3.55 -6.26
C PHE A 114 0.30 2.97 -7.66
N GLU A 115 1.41 2.74 -8.34
CA GLU A 115 1.48 2.05 -9.61
C GLU A 115 2.63 1.04 -9.61
N ARG A 116 2.49 -0.05 -10.37
CA ARG A 116 3.56 -1.05 -10.50
C ARG A 116 4.67 -0.50 -11.40
N ALA A 117 5.90 -0.48 -10.91
CA ALA A 117 7.03 0.00 -11.68
C ALA A 117 7.44 -1.06 -12.74
N LYS A 118 7.92 -0.61 -13.91
CA LYS A 118 8.33 -1.49 -15.02
C LYS A 118 9.48 -2.45 -14.66
N GLY A 119 10.29 -2.11 -13.65
CA GLY A 119 11.43 -2.92 -13.18
C GLY A 119 11.12 -3.82 -11.98
N GLY A 120 9.87 -3.89 -11.53
CA GLY A 120 9.50 -4.47 -10.24
C GLY A 120 9.43 -3.40 -9.13
N GLY A 121 8.75 -3.72 -8.03
CA GLY A 121 8.41 -2.74 -6.99
C GLY A 121 7.25 -1.82 -7.39
N PHE A 122 7.13 -0.68 -6.69
CA PHE A 122 6.04 0.28 -6.87
C PHE A 122 6.59 1.69 -7.00
N THR A 123 5.92 2.52 -7.79
CA THR A 123 6.06 3.97 -7.74
C THR A 123 4.83 4.54 -7.06
N TYR A 124 5.00 5.60 -6.30
CA TYR A 124 3.87 6.34 -5.73
C TYR A 124 3.82 7.75 -6.32
N THR A 125 2.62 8.31 -6.33
CA THR A 125 2.34 9.73 -6.54
C THR A 125 1.60 10.24 -5.32
N VAL A 126 2.07 11.34 -4.76
CA VAL A 126 1.47 12.04 -3.62
C VAL A 126 0.95 13.37 -4.13
N ASN A 127 -0.35 13.60 -3.99
CA ASN A 127 -0.93 14.92 -4.14
C ASN A 127 -1.22 15.42 -2.73
N TYR A 128 -0.66 16.57 -2.35
CA TYR A 128 -0.93 17.13 -1.05
C TYR A 128 -1.35 18.60 -1.15
N PHE A 129 -2.07 19.02 -0.12
CA PHE A 129 -2.43 20.38 0.17
C PHE A 129 -2.14 20.62 1.64
N ALA A 130 -1.41 21.68 1.98
CA ALA A 130 -1.14 22.10 3.35
C ALA A 130 -1.47 23.59 3.51
N ASN A 131 -2.11 23.94 4.61
CA ASN A 131 -2.39 25.32 4.99
C ASN A 131 -1.86 25.56 6.39
N LEU A 132 -0.91 26.49 6.55
CA LEU A 132 -0.33 26.86 7.83
C LEU A 132 -0.98 28.16 8.32
N PHE A 133 -1.71 28.08 9.43
CA PHE A 133 -2.35 29.24 10.06
C PHE A 133 -1.41 29.98 11.03
N THR A 134 -0.23 29.40 11.31
CA THR A 134 0.81 30.01 12.16
C THR A 134 1.51 31.19 11.49
N ASP A 135 1.49 31.26 10.16
CA ASP A 135 2.12 32.32 9.40
C ASP A 135 1.12 33.44 9.10
N GLU A 136 1.57 34.70 9.12
CA GLU A 136 0.76 35.86 8.75
C GLU A 136 1.36 36.55 7.51
N PRO A 137 0.69 36.52 6.34
CA PRO A 137 -0.59 35.85 6.06
C PRO A 137 -0.46 34.31 6.01
N PRO A 138 -1.57 33.56 6.22
CA PRO A 138 -1.56 32.10 6.11
C PRO A 138 -0.98 31.64 4.78
N VAL A 139 -0.07 30.66 4.85
CA VAL A 139 0.60 30.16 3.65
C VAL A 139 -0.01 28.84 3.23
N MET A 140 -0.40 28.78 1.95
CA MET A 140 -0.93 27.59 1.30
C MET A 140 0.12 26.94 0.42
N TYR A 141 0.27 25.63 0.55
CA TYR A 141 1.17 24.80 -0.24
C TYR A 141 0.38 23.68 -0.90
N PHE A 142 0.68 23.41 -2.15
CA PHE A 142 0.17 22.24 -2.86
C PHE A 142 1.17 21.84 -3.93
N ASP A 143 1.44 20.55 -4.04
CA ASP A 143 2.30 20.01 -5.09
C ASP A 143 1.97 18.53 -5.33
N THR A 144 2.49 18.02 -6.44
CA THR A 144 2.47 16.59 -6.77
C THR A 144 3.89 16.05 -6.72
N LEU A 145 4.14 15.20 -5.73
CA LEU A 145 5.43 14.54 -5.54
C LEU A 145 5.38 13.09 -6.00
N LYS A 146 6.53 12.55 -6.37
CA LYS A 146 6.67 11.15 -6.78
C LYS A 146 7.84 10.52 -6.08
N GLY A 147 7.79 9.21 -5.93
CA GLY A 147 8.91 8.43 -5.45
C GLY A 147 8.66 6.95 -5.67
N SER A 148 9.36 6.14 -4.89
CA SER A 148 9.28 4.68 -5.01
C SER A 148 8.89 4.05 -3.69
N ALA A 149 8.23 2.90 -3.78
CA ALA A 149 7.93 2.08 -2.63
C ALA A 149 8.36 0.63 -2.85
N THR A 150 8.97 0.05 -1.83
CA THR A 150 9.46 -1.33 -1.84
C THR A 150 8.70 -2.15 -0.82
N ARG A 151 8.33 -3.37 -1.20
CA ARG A 151 7.72 -4.32 -0.28
C ARG A 151 8.79 -4.90 0.64
N GLY A 152 8.59 -4.79 1.94
CA GLY A 152 9.46 -5.32 2.99
C GLY A 152 8.75 -6.36 3.88
N SER A 153 9.51 -6.94 4.80
CA SER A 153 9.00 -7.71 5.94
C SER A 153 8.80 -6.79 7.14
N VAL A 154 7.77 -7.07 7.94
CA VAL A 154 7.52 -6.33 9.19
C VAL A 154 8.38 -6.93 10.30
N ASP A 155 8.94 -6.07 11.16
CA ASP A 155 9.66 -6.49 12.37
C ASP A 155 8.75 -7.37 13.25
N PRO A 156 9.19 -8.56 13.69
CA PRO A 156 8.40 -9.41 14.60
C PRO A 156 7.93 -8.72 15.89
N GLU A 157 8.71 -7.77 16.43
CA GLU A 157 8.29 -7.01 17.61
C GLU A 157 7.13 -6.07 17.29
N LEU A 158 7.14 -5.45 16.11
CA LEU A 158 6.05 -4.61 15.63
C LEU A 158 4.79 -5.45 15.33
N VAL A 159 4.96 -6.64 14.77
CA VAL A 159 3.84 -7.59 14.58
C VAL A 159 3.21 -7.94 15.93
N ALA A 160 4.02 -8.34 16.92
CA ALA A 160 3.52 -8.69 18.25
C ALA A 160 2.80 -7.53 18.93
N TYR A 161 3.30 -6.31 18.75
CA TYR A 161 2.68 -5.09 19.25
C TYR A 161 1.33 -4.81 18.57
N LEU A 162 1.26 -4.87 17.23
CA LEU A 162 0.00 -4.67 16.50
C LEU A 162 -1.03 -5.73 16.89
N ASP A 163 -0.62 -6.98 17.02
CA ASP A 163 -1.49 -8.06 17.47
C ASP A 163 -2.03 -7.83 18.89
N ALA A 164 -1.19 -7.32 19.81
CA ALA A 164 -1.61 -6.95 21.15
C ALA A 164 -2.61 -5.78 21.17
N MET A 165 -2.56 -4.91 20.16
CA MET A 165 -3.46 -3.77 19.97
C MET A 165 -4.73 -4.14 19.16
N GLY A 166 -4.95 -5.41 18.84
CA GLY A 166 -6.12 -5.86 18.07
C GLY A 166 -5.97 -5.67 16.55
N GLY A 167 -4.73 -5.51 16.08
CA GLY A 167 -4.33 -5.48 14.67
C GLY A 167 -4.12 -4.08 14.08
N TYR A 168 -4.28 -3.02 14.87
CA TYR A 168 -4.17 -1.63 14.40
C TYR A 168 -3.46 -0.78 15.45
N GLU A 169 -2.64 0.16 15.00
CA GLU A 169 -2.07 1.20 15.87
C GLU A 169 -3.20 2.07 16.45
N TYR A 170 -2.97 2.60 17.65
CA TYR A 170 -3.93 3.51 18.27
C TYR A 170 -4.24 4.70 17.36
N GLY A 171 -5.53 4.98 17.13
CA GLY A 171 -5.98 6.03 16.24
C GLY A 171 -6.06 5.65 14.75
N VAL A 172 -5.63 4.45 14.35
CA VAL A 172 -5.79 3.97 12.97
C VAL A 172 -7.16 3.29 12.79
N PRO A 173 -8.06 3.84 11.95
CA PRO A 173 -9.32 3.18 11.67
C PRO A 173 -9.13 1.99 10.73
N LYS A 174 -9.91 0.92 10.94
CA LYS A 174 -10.01 -0.17 9.97
C LYS A 174 -10.77 0.30 8.73
N ILE A 175 -10.05 0.59 7.65
CA ILE A 175 -10.62 0.90 6.33
C ILE A 175 -10.15 -0.16 5.33
N VAL A 176 -11.07 -1.00 4.87
CA VAL A 176 -10.77 -2.00 3.84
C VAL A 176 -10.78 -1.31 2.47
N PRO A 177 -9.68 -1.37 1.69
CA PRO A 177 -9.58 -0.68 0.42
C PRO A 177 -10.60 -1.15 -0.61
N VAL A 178 -11.25 -0.20 -1.28
CA VAL A 178 -12.14 -0.49 -2.41
C VAL A 178 -11.31 -0.67 -3.69
N TYR A 179 -11.56 -1.76 -4.43
CA TYR A 179 -10.92 -1.96 -5.73
C TYR A 179 -11.53 -1.01 -6.78
N VAL A 180 -10.73 -0.09 -7.30
CA VAL A 180 -11.18 0.99 -8.21
C VAL A 180 -10.91 0.72 -9.69
N GLY A 181 -10.44 -0.48 -10.03
CA GLY A 181 -10.21 -0.92 -11.41
C GLY A 181 -8.73 -1.16 -11.73
N PRO A 182 -8.45 -1.93 -12.80
CA PRO A 182 -7.08 -2.27 -13.15
C PRO A 182 -6.38 -1.05 -13.77
N GLY A 183 -5.40 -0.51 -13.05
CA GLY A 183 -4.29 0.27 -13.64
C GLY A 183 -3.17 -0.63 -14.17
N GLU A 184 -3.32 -1.96 -14.06
CA GLU A 184 -2.30 -2.94 -14.39
C GLU A 184 -2.47 -3.48 -15.82
N VAL A 185 -1.40 -3.40 -16.62
CA VAL A 185 -1.21 -4.31 -17.75
C VAL A 185 -0.97 -5.71 -17.16
N PRO A 186 -1.66 -6.76 -17.62
CA PRO A 186 -1.51 -8.11 -17.06
C PRO A 186 -0.04 -8.54 -17.00
N GLU A 187 0.35 -9.21 -15.92
CA GLU A 187 1.73 -9.68 -15.74
C GLU A 187 2.18 -10.53 -16.94
N PRO A 188 3.47 -10.46 -17.35
CA PRO A 188 3.99 -11.19 -18.51
C PRO A 188 3.72 -12.69 -18.46
N ALA A 189 3.71 -13.30 -17.26
CA ALA A 189 3.38 -14.70 -17.05
C ALA A 189 1.91 -15.03 -17.38
N SER A 190 0.98 -14.12 -17.09
CA SER A 190 -0.43 -14.26 -17.42
C SER A 190 -0.66 -14.12 -18.93
N ILE A 191 0.08 -13.21 -19.59
CA ILE A 191 0.09 -13.08 -21.05
C ILE A 191 0.70 -14.33 -21.69
N ALA A 192 1.77 -14.89 -21.13
CA ALA A 192 2.40 -16.11 -21.60
C ALA A 192 1.47 -17.32 -21.47
N LEU A 193 0.74 -17.46 -20.35
CA LEU A 193 -0.27 -18.50 -20.16
C LEU A 193 -1.45 -18.37 -21.13
N LEU A 194 -1.92 -17.14 -21.36
CA LEU A 194 -2.95 -16.85 -22.37
C LEU A 194 -2.46 -17.23 -23.77
N ALA A 195 -1.23 -16.86 -24.13
CA ALA A 195 -0.63 -17.17 -25.42
C ALA A 195 -0.41 -18.67 -25.63
N LEU A 196 0.02 -19.39 -24.58
CA LEU A 196 0.15 -20.85 -24.60
C LEU A 196 -1.22 -21.55 -24.72
N GLY A 197 -2.23 -21.05 -24.02
CA GLY A 197 -3.61 -21.52 -24.15
C GLY A 197 -4.17 -21.32 -25.56
N ALA A 198 -3.97 -20.14 -26.15
CA ALA A 198 -4.37 -19.83 -27.51
C ALA A 198 -3.63 -20.68 -28.56
N ALA A 199 -2.32 -20.89 -28.39
CA ALA A 199 -1.52 -21.75 -29.26
C ALA A 199 -1.94 -23.23 -29.17
N GLY A 200 -2.25 -23.72 -27.97
CA GLY A 200 -2.78 -25.08 -27.74
C GLY A 200 -4.14 -25.30 -28.41
N LEU A 201 -5.05 -24.32 -28.34
CA LEU A 201 -6.35 -24.38 -29.01
C LEU A 201 -6.21 -24.35 -30.54
N ALA A 202 -5.31 -23.52 -31.09
CA ALA A 202 -5.02 -23.50 -32.52
C ALA A 202 -4.40 -24.81 -33.03
N GLY A 203 -3.52 -25.44 -32.22
CA GLY A 203 -2.95 -26.75 -32.52
C GLY A 203 -3.99 -27.88 -32.49
N ALA A 204 -4.91 -27.86 -31.52
CA ALA A 204 -6.01 -28.82 -31.42
C ALA A 204 -7.02 -28.66 -32.58
N ALA A 205 -7.30 -27.43 -33.02
CA ALA A 205 -8.16 -27.16 -34.16
C ALA A 205 -7.56 -27.67 -35.49
N ARG A 206 -6.23 -27.59 -35.66
CA ARG A 206 -5.54 -28.14 -36.85
C ARG A 206 -5.61 -29.66 -36.95
N ARG A 207 -5.60 -30.39 -35.82
CA ARG A 207 -5.71 -31.86 -35.80
C ARG A 207 -7.12 -32.40 -36.09
N ARG A 208 -8.14 -31.52 -36.15
CA ARG A 208 -9.53 -31.91 -36.44
C ARG A 208 -9.91 -31.87 -37.93
N LYS A 209 -8.98 -31.63 -38.86
CA LYS A 209 -9.25 -31.89 -40.27
C LYS A 209 -9.08 -33.39 -40.55
N PRO A 210 -10.15 -34.16 -40.81
CA PRO A 210 -10.00 -35.52 -41.29
C PRO A 210 -9.29 -35.47 -42.66
N ALA A 211 -8.27 -36.29 -42.83
CA ALA A 211 -7.66 -36.55 -44.12
C ALA A 211 -8.77 -37.05 -45.06
N ARG A 212 -8.92 -36.36 -46.20
CA ARG A 212 -9.79 -36.76 -47.29
C ARG A 212 -8.94 -37.40 -48.37
#